data_AF-S2ZCF7-F1
#
_entry.id   AF-S2ZCF7-F1
#
_cell.length_a   1.000
_cell.length_b   1.000
_cell.length_c   1.000
_cell.angle_alpha   90.00
_cell.angle_beta   90.00
_cell.angle_gamma   90.00
#
_symmetry.space_group_name_H-M   'P 1'
#
loop_
_entity.id
_entity.type
_entity.pdbx_description
1 polymer ?
#
loop_
_entity_poly.entity_id
_entity_poly.type
_entity_poly.pdbx_seq_one_letter_code
_entity_poly.pdbx_strand_id
1 'polypeptide(L)'
;MRESSYEYLKLLDKIAQPLIVTTDGAGGALKALRTKWPDVAIQRCLVHVQRNTFSDISRNPIHPAHKAIRKLGYMLIQVHNREDAARFTAAVHHACITFGDWLKERTYRSAIPAGQVPQWVSPNQKWWYTHRNARRALKRLEKLIHAEQLFAFLTPPEGVTQDLKATTNLLEGGINKQLKDLAGNHRSMFDEHQRITMDWWLFTHTEDPVPRVGQHHFQTGLSDKMPSLKSRFESQDVLLKRNN
;
A
#
# COMPACT_ATOMS: atom_id res chain seq x y z
N MET A 1 14.26 -0.86 8.88
CA MET A 1 14.42 -1.77 7.72
C MET A 1 13.65 -1.20 6.54
N ARG A 2 14.22 -1.11 5.33
CA ARG A 2 13.52 -0.57 4.15
C ARG A 2 13.08 -1.76 3.32
N GLU A 3 11.77 -1.98 3.22
CA GLU A 3 11.22 -3.09 2.44
C GLU A 3 11.66 -2.98 0.97
N SER A 4 12.41 -3.97 0.50
CA SER A 4 12.95 -3.99 -0.85
C SER A 4 12.17 -4.98 -1.71
N SER A 5 12.18 -4.78 -3.04
CA SER A 5 11.58 -5.76 -3.96
C SER A 5 12.18 -7.16 -3.81
N TYR A 6 13.44 -7.27 -3.37
CA TYR A 6 14.11 -8.54 -3.15
C TYR A 6 13.48 -9.34 -2.00
N GLU A 7 13.17 -8.69 -0.87
CA GLU A 7 12.52 -9.37 0.25
C GLU A 7 11.08 -9.79 -0.10
N TYR A 8 10.35 -8.94 -0.82
CA TYR A 8 9.03 -9.31 -1.35
C TYR A 8 9.11 -10.52 -2.30
N LEU A 9 10.09 -10.58 -3.21
CA LEU A 9 10.24 -11.73 -4.11
C LEU A 9 10.44 -13.04 -3.35
N LYS A 10 11.29 -13.07 -2.31
CA LYS A 10 11.47 -14.25 -1.46
C LYS A 10 10.19 -14.70 -0.76
N LEU A 11 9.32 -13.75 -0.38
CA LEU A 11 8.01 -14.07 0.17
C LEU A 11 7.14 -14.72 -0.91
N LEU A 12 7.01 -14.07 -2.07
CA LEU A 12 6.15 -14.51 -3.15
C LEU A 12 6.58 -15.87 -3.73
N ASP A 13 7.86 -16.23 -3.66
CA ASP A 13 8.37 -17.55 -4.08
C ASP A 13 7.74 -18.72 -3.30
N LYS A 14 7.25 -18.48 -2.08
CA LYS A 14 6.63 -19.50 -1.23
C LYS A 14 5.13 -19.65 -1.48
N ILE A 15 4.60 -18.88 -2.43
CA ILE A 15 3.19 -18.64 -2.60
C ILE A 15 2.80 -18.98 -4.04
N ALA A 16 1.80 -19.84 -4.23
CA ALA A 16 1.20 -20.05 -5.54
C ALA A 16 0.53 -18.76 -6.04
N GLN A 17 0.61 -18.49 -7.34
CA GLN A 17 0.06 -17.30 -7.96
C GLN A 17 -1.43 -17.17 -7.66
N PRO A 18 -1.88 -16.07 -7.03
CA PRO A 18 -3.29 -15.78 -6.86
C PRO A 18 -3.88 -15.21 -8.17
N LEU A 19 -5.21 -15.22 -8.28
CA LEU A 19 -5.90 -14.54 -9.38
C LEU A 19 -5.89 -13.02 -9.23
N ILE A 20 -5.95 -12.54 -7.98
CA ILE A 20 -5.94 -11.12 -7.64
C ILE A 20 -5.19 -10.86 -6.34
N VAL A 21 -4.51 -9.72 -6.29
CA VAL A 21 -3.78 -9.23 -5.12
C VAL A 21 -4.36 -7.89 -4.68
N THR A 22 -4.73 -7.77 -3.40
CA THR A 22 -5.03 -6.46 -2.81
C THR A 22 -3.82 -5.94 -2.03
N THR A 23 -3.35 -4.73 -2.35
CA THR A 23 -2.16 -4.12 -1.74
C THR A 23 -2.34 -2.63 -1.45
N ASP A 24 -1.64 -2.14 -0.42
CA ASP A 24 -1.47 -0.71 -0.13
C ASP A 24 -0.69 0.04 -1.24
N GLY A 25 0.08 -0.72 -2.04
CA GLY A 25 0.92 -0.32 -3.16
C GLY A 25 2.25 0.30 -2.79
N ALA A 26 2.93 -0.25 -1.79
CA ALA A 26 4.36 -0.08 -1.59
C ALA A 26 5.14 -0.35 -2.90
N GLY A 27 6.11 0.51 -3.22
CA GLY A 27 6.84 0.43 -4.49
C GLY A 27 7.62 -0.88 -4.67
N GLY A 28 8.21 -1.40 -3.57
CA GLY A 28 8.90 -2.69 -3.55
C GLY A 28 7.96 -3.86 -3.84
N ALA A 29 6.80 -3.88 -3.18
CA ALA A 29 5.76 -4.89 -3.37
C ALA A 29 5.23 -4.91 -4.80
N LEU A 30 4.84 -3.75 -5.34
CA LEU A 30 4.33 -3.64 -6.72
C LEU A 30 5.36 -4.07 -7.75
N LYS A 31 6.65 -3.78 -7.52
CA LYS A 31 7.73 -4.25 -8.39
C LYS A 31 7.86 -5.77 -8.34
N ALA A 32 7.90 -6.34 -7.13
CA ALA A 32 8.00 -7.79 -6.95
C ALA A 32 6.80 -8.55 -7.56
N LEU A 33 5.58 -8.04 -7.35
CA LEU A 33 4.36 -8.60 -7.95
C LEU A 33 4.44 -8.63 -9.48
N ARG A 34 4.79 -7.51 -10.12
CA ARG A 34 4.93 -7.44 -11.58
C ARG A 34 6.04 -8.35 -12.12
N THR A 35 7.11 -8.55 -11.35
CA THR A 35 8.21 -9.43 -11.74
C THR A 35 7.83 -10.91 -11.60
N LYS A 36 7.15 -11.28 -10.50
CA LYS A 36 6.84 -12.69 -10.20
C LYS A 36 5.57 -13.18 -10.90
N TRP A 37 4.54 -12.33 -10.95
CA TRP A 37 3.22 -12.64 -11.49
C TRP A 37 2.76 -11.51 -12.42
N PRO A 38 3.23 -11.48 -13.68
CA PRO A 38 2.93 -10.38 -14.60
C PRO A 38 1.43 -10.25 -14.90
N ASP A 39 0.70 -11.37 -14.90
CA ASP A 39 -0.72 -11.43 -15.27
C ASP A 39 -1.68 -11.33 -14.07
N VAL A 40 -1.16 -11.13 -12.86
CA VAL A 40 -2.02 -11.03 -11.67
C VAL A 40 -2.82 -9.73 -11.69
N ALA A 41 -4.13 -9.83 -11.45
CA ALA A 41 -4.94 -8.63 -11.24
C ALA A 41 -4.50 -7.94 -9.93
N ILE A 42 -4.38 -6.62 -9.95
CA ILE A 42 -3.97 -5.85 -8.76
C ILE A 42 -5.10 -4.91 -8.35
N GLN A 43 -5.60 -5.08 -7.13
CA GLN A 43 -6.46 -4.13 -6.46
C GLN A 43 -5.64 -3.26 -5.50
N ARG A 44 -5.71 -1.94 -5.65
CA ARG A 44 -5.19 -1.00 -4.67
C ARG A 44 -6.23 -0.76 -3.59
N CYS A 45 -5.80 -0.81 -2.33
CA CYS A 45 -6.70 -0.47 -1.22
C CYS A 45 -7.21 0.97 -1.36
N LEU A 46 -8.53 1.15 -1.47
CA LEU A 46 -9.14 2.47 -1.68
C LEU A 46 -8.86 3.44 -0.53
N VAL A 47 -8.81 2.94 0.70
CA VAL A 47 -8.48 3.73 1.89
C VAL A 47 -7.05 4.25 1.86
N HIS A 48 -6.08 3.42 1.43
CA HIS A 48 -4.71 3.87 1.25
C HIS A 48 -4.57 4.89 0.13
N VAL A 49 -5.27 4.69 -0.99
CA VAL A 49 -5.29 5.67 -2.08
C VAL A 49 -5.90 6.99 -1.60
N GLN A 50 -6.97 6.96 -0.81
CA GLN A 50 -7.57 8.15 -0.21
C GLN A 50 -6.58 8.86 0.73
N ARG A 51 -5.97 8.15 1.69
CA ARG A 51 -4.98 8.74 2.62
C ARG A 51 -3.81 9.37 1.87
N ASN A 52 -3.28 8.69 0.85
CA ASN A 52 -2.21 9.20 -0.01
C ASN A 52 -2.65 10.44 -0.83
N THR A 53 -3.93 10.55 -1.15
CA THR A 53 -4.50 11.72 -1.83
C THR A 53 -4.67 12.88 -0.85
N PHE A 54 -5.11 12.60 0.38
CA PHE A 54 -5.27 13.62 1.41
C PHE A 54 -3.94 14.15 1.95
N SER A 55 -2.87 13.35 1.95
CA SER A 55 -1.53 13.85 2.32
C SER A 55 -0.93 14.82 1.30
N ASP A 56 -1.50 14.90 0.10
CA ASP A 56 -1.10 15.85 -0.95
C ASP A 56 -1.82 17.20 -0.83
N ILE A 57 -2.84 17.31 0.01
CA ILE A 57 -3.64 18.54 0.14
C ILE A 57 -3.68 18.99 1.60
N SER A 58 -3.98 20.27 1.82
CA SER A 58 -4.20 20.76 3.18
C SER A 58 -5.49 20.19 3.77
N ARG A 59 -5.53 20.08 5.11
CA ARG A 59 -6.73 19.61 5.82
C ARG A 59 -7.94 20.52 5.63
N ASN A 60 -7.75 21.80 5.33
CA ASN A 60 -8.82 22.75 5.01
C ASN A 60 -8.45 23.46 3.70
N PRO A 61 -8.71 22.85 2.54
CA PRO A 61 -8.29 23.40 1.27
C PRO A 61 -9.14 24.61 0.89
N ILE A 62 -8.48 25.74 0.62
CA ILE A 62 -9.13 26.96 0.13
C ILE A 62 -9.24 26.97 -1.40
N HIS A 63 -8.24 26.42 -2.10
CA HIS A 63 -8.18 26.41 -3.56
C HIS A 63 -9.21 25.44 -4.17
N PRO A 64 -9.94 25.84 -5.25
CA PRO A 64 -10.93 25.01 -5.91
C PRO A 64 -10.40 23.63 -6.34
N ALA A 65 -9.18 23.56 -6.88
CA ALA A 65 -8.56 22.29 -7.28
C ALA A 65 -8.35 21.34 -6.09
N HIS A 66 -7.86 21.84 -4.96
CA HIS A 66 -7.68 21.02 -3.76
C HIS A 66 -9.02 20.60 -3.15
N LYS A 67 -10.05 21.45 -3.20
CA LYS A 67 -11.42 21.07 -2.80
C LYS A 67 -11.97 19.96 -3.68
N ALA A 68 -11.77 20.03 -4.99
CA ALA A 68 -12.16 18.99 -5.93
C ALA A 68 -11.43 17.66 -5.66
N ILE A 69 -10.11 17.70 -5.47
CA ILE A 69 -9.31 16.52 -5.09
C ILE A 69 -9.83 15.90 -3.79
N ARG A 70 -10.20 16.71 -2.81
CA ARG A 70 -10.79 16.22 -1.57
C ARG A 70 -12.11 15.50 -1.80
N LYS A 71 -13.00 16.09 -2.61
CA LYS A 71 -14.28 15.48 -2.99
C LYS A 71 -14.07 14.15 -3.70
N LEU A 72 -13.09 14.06 -4.61
CA LEU A 72 -12.71 12.80 -5.26
C LEU A 72 -12.25 11.76 -4.23
N GLY A 73 -11.43 12.14 -3.24
CA GLY A 73 -11.01 11.23 -2.17
C GLY A 73 -12.18 10.68 -1.35
N TYR A 74 -13.21 11.48 -1.06
CA TYR A 74 -14.44 10.99 -0.41
C TYR A 74 -15.26 10.09 -1.33
N MET A 75 -15.41 10.49 -2.59
CA MET A 75 -16.15 9.71 -3.59
C MET A 75 -15.52 8.33 -3.80
N LEU A 76 -14.19 8.24 -3.77
CA LEU A 76 -13.45 6.98 -3.96
C LEU A 76 -13.88 5.88 -2.99
N ILE A 77 -14.07 6.21 -1.71
CA ILE A 77 -14.44 5.23 -0.68
C ILE A 77 -15.93 4.89 -0.67
N GLN A 78 -16.73 5.54 -1.52
CA GLN A 78 -18.16 5.28 -1.68
C GLN A 78 -18.46 4.51 -2.98
N VAL A 79 -17.43 3.95 -3.63
CA VAL A 79 -17.60 3.13 -4.82
C VAL A 79 -17.97 1.71 -4.40
N HIS A 80 -19.21 1.30 -4.70
CA HIS A 80 -19.75 -0.01 -4.36
C HIS A 80 -20.13 -0.84 -5.59
N ASN A 81 -20.42 -0.19 -6.71
CA ASN A 81 -20.78 -0.85 -7.95
C ASN A 81 -20.12 -0.21 -9.18
N ARG A 82 -20.35 -0.80 -10.36
CA ARG A 82 -19.75 -0.36 -11.63
C ARG A 82 -20.19 1.04 -12.05
N GLU A 83 -21.40 1.44 -11.71
CA GLU A 83 -21.89 2.80 -12.00
C GLU A 83 -21.16 3.84 -11.14
N ASP A 84 -20.92 3.55 -9.87
CA ASP A 84 -20.11 4.40 -8.99
C ASP A 84 -18.68 4.56 -9.54
N ALA A 85 -18.08 3.46 -10.00
CA ALA A 85 -16.75 3.46 -10.59
C ALA A 85 -16.69 4.30 -11.88
N ALA A 86 -17.71 4.20 -12.74
CA ALA A 86 -17.83 5.02 -13.94
C ALA A 86 -17.99 6.51 -13.57
N ARG A 87 -18.86 6.84 -12.60
CA ARG A 87 -19.03 8.21 -12.09
C ARG A 87 -17.73 8.77 -11.51
N PHE A 88 -17.00 7.96 -10.74
CA PHE A 88 -15.72 8.36 -10.16
C PHE A 88 -14.70 8.65 -11.26
N THR A 89 -14.59 7.76 -12.24
CA THR A 89 -13.67 7.90 -13.37
C THR A 89 -13.96 9.17 -14.17
N ALA A 90 -15.23 9.43 -14.47
CA ALA A 90 -15.66 10.65 -15.13
C ALA A 90 -15.33 11.90 -14.30
N ALA A 91 -15.53 11.86 -12.98
CA ALA A 91 -15.21 12.97 -12.09
C ALA A 91 -13.70 13.27 -12.03
N VAL A 92 -12.86 12.23 -12.02
CA VAL A 92 -11.39 12.39 -12.10
C VAL A 92 -11.00 13.02 -13.44
N HIS A 93 -11.50 12.48 -14.55
CA HIS A 93 -11.22 13.01 -15.88
C HIS A 93 -11.64 14.47 -16.03
N HIS A 94 -12.86 14.80 -15.56
CA HIS A 94 -13.35 16.17 -15.54
C HIS A 94 -12.42 17.09 -14.73
N ALA A 95 -12.01 16.69 -13.52
CA ALA A 95 -11.08 17.49 -12.72
C ALA A 95 -9.73 17.70 -13.43
N CYS A 96 -9.20 16.68 -14.11
CA CYS A 96 -7.96 16.79 -14.87
C CYS A 96 -8.08 17.78 -16.03
N ILE A 97 -9.24 17.84 -16.70
CA ILE A 97 -9.52 18.84 -17.74
C ILE A 97 -9.67 20.23 -17.12
N THR A 98 -10.56 20.39 -16.14
CA THR A 98 -10.88 21.70 -15.54
C THR A 98 -9.64 22.40 -14.98
N PHE A 99 -8.77 21.65 -14.32
CA PHE A 99 -7.54 22.20 -13.73
C PHE A 99 -6.31 21.98 -14.60
N GLY A 100 -6.47 21.55 -15.85
CA GLY A 100 -5.38 21.11 -16.71
C GLY A 100 -4.29 22.17 -16.90
N ASP A 101 -4.69 23.40 -17.21
CA ASP A 101 -3.72 24.49 -17.43
C ASP A 101 -3.13 25.00 -16.12
N TRP A 102 -3.95 25.12 -15.08
CA TRP A 102 -3.49 25.43 -13.72
C TRP A 102 -2.42 24.43 -13.27
N LEU A 103 -2.62 23.12 -13.44
CA LEU A 103 -1.65 22.08 -13.08
C LEU A 103 -0.35 22.13 -13.88
N LYS A 104 -0.34 22.77 -15.06
CA LYS A 104 0.85 22.96 -15.90
C LYS A 104 1.65 24.19 -15.50
N GLU A 105 1.11 25.10 -14.68
CA GLU A 105 1.82 26.29 -14.21
C GLU A 105 3.18 25.93 -13.59
N ARG A 106 4.19 26.74 -13.93
CA ARG A 106 5.58 26.54 -13.50
C ARG A 106 6.06 27.75 -12.73
N THR A 107 6.76 27.46 -11.64
CA THR A 107 7.55 28.43 -10.91
C THR A 107 8.99 28.32 -11.38
N TYR A 108 9.56 29.45 -11.80
CA TYR A 108 10.95 29.51 -12.26
C TYR A 108 11.86 29.93 -11.11
N ARG A 109 13.03 29.30 -11.01
CA ARG A 109 14.04 29.60 -9.98
C ARG A 109 14.46 31.07 -10.03
N SER A 110 14.60 31.63 -11.23
CA SER A 110 14.97 33.03 -11.43
C SER A 110 13.96 34.04 -10.86
N ALA A 111 12.72 33.61 -10.63
CA ALA A 111 11.65 34.45 -10.09
C ALA A 111 11.54 34.39 -8.55
N ILE A 112 12.35 33.57 -7.87
CA ILE A 112 12.30 33.39 -6.41
C ILE A 112 13.66 33.69 -5.78
N PRO A 113 13.69 34.45 -4.66
CA PRO A 113 14.92 34.67 -3.89
C PRO A 113 15.58 33.35 -3.46
N ALA A 114 16.91 33.27 -3.48
CA ALA A 114 17.64 32.02 -3.22
C ALA A 114 17.26 31.34 -1.89
N GLY A 115 16.98 32.12 -0.83
CA GLY A 115 16.58 31.60 0.49
C GLY A 115 15.12 31.09 0.57
N GLN A 116 14.30 31.32 -0.45
CA GLN A 116 12.90 30.89 -0.51
C GLN A 116 12.69 29.70 -1.47
N VAL A 117 13.76 29.21 -2.11
CA VAL A 117 13.67 28.02 -2.94
C VAL A 117 13.38 26.81 -2.05
N PRO A 118 12.32 26.01 -2.34
CA PRO A 118 12.00 24.86 -1.52
C PRO A 118 13.15 23.84 -1.48
N GLN A 119 13.42 23.29 -0.28
CA GLN A 119 14.53 22.34 -0.05
C GLN A 119 14.50 21.09 -0.94
N TRP A 120 13.31 20.66 -1.38
CA TRP A 120 13.15 19.50 -2.25
C TRP A 120 13.50 19.77 -3.72
N VAL A 121 13.73 21.03 -4.11
CA VAL A 121 14.13 21.40 -5.46
C VAL A 121 15.64 21.24 -5.59
N SER A 122 16.09 20.45 -6.55
CA SER A 122 17.53 20.24 -6.81
C SER A 122 18.24 21.57 -7.13
N PRO A 123 19.49 21.79 -6.68
CA PRO A 123 20.23 23.03 -6.93
C PRO A 123 20.26 23.46 -8.40
N ASN A 124 20.36 22.49 -9.32
CA ASN A 124 20.48 22.74 -10.76
C ASN A 124 19.13 22.84 -11.49
N GLN A 125 18.01 22.65 -10.78
CA GLN A 125 16.68 22.66 -11.38
C GLN A 125 16.21 24.10 -11.63
N LYS A 126 15.94 24.44 -12.91
CA LYS A 126 15.57 25.79 -13.36
C LYS A 126 14.11 26.17 -13.06
N TRP A 127 13.21 25.19 -13.00
CA TRP A 127 11.79 25.40 -12.73
C TRP A 127 11.16 24.15 -12.11
N TRP A 128 10.02 24.32 -11.45
CA TRP A 128 9.19 23.22 -10.95
C TRP A 128 7.70 23.54 -11.15
N TYR A 129 6.86 22.51 -11.10
CA TYR A 129 5.41 22.72 -11.12
C TYR A 129 4.98 23.45 -9.86
N THR A 130 4.27 24.57 -10.02
CA THR A 130 3.77 25.38 -8.92
C THR A 130 2.86 24.54 -8.02
N HIS A 131 1.92 23.82 -8.65
CA HIS A 131 0.90 23.03 -7.94
C HIS A 131 1.27 21.55 -7.89
N ARG A 132 2.53 21.26 -7.50
CA ARG A 132 3.11 19.91 -7.48
C ARG A 132 2.22 18.88 -6.77
N ASN A 133 1.69 19.22 -5.60
CA ASN A 133 0.96 18.23 -4.80
C ASN A 133 -0.42 17.93 -5.40
N ALA A 134 -1.15 18.94 -5.87
CA ALA A 134 -2.40 18.74 -6.62
C ALA A 134 -2.18 17.86 -7.85
N ARG A 135 -1.12 18.17 -8.60
CA ARG A 135 -0.72 17.40 -9.78
C ARG A 135 -0.39 15.96 -9.42
N ARG A 136 0.37 15.73 -8.34
CA ARG A 136 0.71 14.40 -7.83
C ARG A 136 -0.55 13.61 -7.46
N ALA A 137 -1.51 14.23 -6.79
CA ALA A 137 -2.78 13.62 -6.41
C ALA A 137 -3.61 13.17 -7.62
N LEU A 138 -3.88 14.07 -8.57
CA LEU A 138 -4.68 13.76 -9.75
C LEU A 138 -3.99 12.75 -10.66
N LYS A 139 -2.68 12.91 -10.91
CA LYS A 139 -1.91 11.94 -11.72
C LYS A 139 -1.85 10.57 -11.09
N ARG A 140 -1.89 10.46 -9.75
CA ARG A 140 -2.00 9.17 -9.06
C ARG A 140 -3.33 8.50 -9.40
N LEU A 141 -4.45 9.23 -9.27
CA LEU A 141 -5.77 8.69 -9.59
C LEU A 141 -5.87 8.28 -11.07
N GLU A 142 -5.45 9.15 -12.00
CA GLU A 142 -5.39 8.81 -13.43
C GLU A 142 -4.57 7.56 -13.70
N LYS A 143 -3.36 7.46 -13.12
CA LYS A 143 -2.50 6.28 -13.29
C LYS A 143 -3.18 5.00 -12.80
N LEU A 144 -3.86 5.05 -11.67
CA LEU A 144 -4.51 3.87 -11.09
C LEU A 144 -5.77 3.47 -11.87
N ILE A 145 -6.50 4.43 -12.43
CA ILE A 145 -7.61 4.16 -13.35
C ILE A 145 -7.09 3.49 -14.63
N HIS A 146 -6.08 4.06 -15.28
CA HIS A 146 -5.51 3.51 -16.51
C HIS A 146 -4.88 2.13 -16.33
N ALA A 147 -4.33 1.85 -15.16
CA ALA A 147 -3.77 0.54 -14.83
C ALA A 147 -4.84 -0.44 -14.30
N GLU A 148 -6.11 -0.05 -14.29
CA GLU A 148 -7.26 -0.85 -13.81
C GLU A 148 -7.12 -1.33 -12.36
N GLN A 149 -6.40 -0.56 -11.53
CA GLN A 149 -6.03 -0.99 -10.17
C GLN A 149 -6.97 -0.48 -9.07
N LEU A 150 -7.98 0.35 -9.37
CA LEU A 150 -8.91 0.86 -8.35
C LEU A 150 -10.14 -0.02 -8.15
N PHE A 151 -10.59 -0.70 -9.20
CA PHE A 151 -11.94 -1.29 -9.22
C PHE A 151 -11.94 -2.75 -9.68
N ALA A 152 -10.79 -3.42 -9.65
CA ALA A 152 -10.66 -4.83 -9.98
C ALA A 152 -11.58 -5.72 -9.11
N PHE A 153 -11.93 -5.29 -7.89
CA PHE A 153 -12.89 -5.99 -7.05
C PHE A 153 -14.34 -6.01 -7.60
N LEU A 154 -14.71 -5.09 -8.49
CA LEU A 154 -16.04 -5.02 -9.12
C LEU A 154 -16.14 -5.92 -10.36
N THR A 155 -15.00 -6.31 -10.92
CA THR A 155 -14.88 -7.18 -12.09
C THR A 155 -13.81 -8.24 -11.79
N PRO A 156 -14.09 -9.16 -10.84
CA PRO A 156 -13.15 -10.22 -10.49
C PRO A 156 -12.77 -11.05 -11.72
N PRO A 157 -11.50 -11.50 -11.83
CA PRO A 157 -11.13 -12.53 -12.78
C PRO A 157 -11.98 -13.79 -12.61
N GLU A 158 -12.16 -14.53 -13.71
CA GLU A 158 -12.88 -15.80 -13.69
C GLU A 158 -12.24 -16.78 -12.70
N GLY A 159 -13.08 -17.52 -11.96
CA GLY A 159 -12.63 -18.48 -10.94
C GLY A 159 -12.48 -17.91 -9.53
N VAL A 160 -12.63 -16.59 -9.31
CA VAL A 160 -12.67 -16.05 -7.93
C VAL A 160 -14.00 -16.41 -7.27
N THR A 161 -13.95 -17.28 -6.25
CA THR A 161 -15.13 -17.77 -5.51
C THR A 161 -15.45 -16.95 -4.24
N GLN A 162 -14.58 -16.01 -3.85
CA GLN A 162 -14.69 -15.27 -2.59
C GLN A 162 -14.85 -13.76 -2.80
N ASP A 163 -15.73 -13.13 -2.01
CA ASP A 163 -16.01 -11.68 -2.04
C ASP A 163 -14.75 -10.81 -1.94
N LEU A 164 -14.38 -10.16 -3.03
CA LEU A 164 -13.23 -9.27 -3.05
C LEU A 164 -13.50 -7.99 -2.28
N LYS A 165 -12.58 -7.64 -1.39
CA LYS A 165 -12.70 -6.43 -0.58
C LYS A 165 -11.97 -5.29 -1.30
N ALA A 166 -12.67 -4.17 -1.43
CA ALA A 166 -12.08 -2.92 -1.93
C ALA A 166 -11.00 -2.34 -1.00
N THR A 167 -10.91 -2.83 0.25
CA THR A 167 -10.03 -2.30 1.29
C THR A 167 -9.31 -3.41 2.05
N THR A 168 -8.12 -3.08 2.57
CA THR A 168 -7.33 -3.88 3.51
C THR A 168 -7.69 -3.60 4.97
N ASN A 169 -8.81 -2.92 5.25
CA ASN A 169 -9.16 -2.47 6.61
C ASN A 169 -9.24 -3.62 7.62
N LEU A 170 -9.61 -4.82 7.19
CA LEU A 170 -9.57 -6.00 8.07
C LEU A 170 -8.15 -6.39 8.50
N LEU A 171 -7.18 -6.27 7.58
CA LEU A 171 -5.78 -6.51 7.91
C LEU A 171 -5.25 -5.39 8.80
N GLU A 172 -5.54 -4.13 8.47
CA GLU A 172 -5.07 -2.96 9.22
C GLU A 172 -5.67 -2.83 10.62
N GLY A 173 -6.96 -3.11 10.78
CA GLY A 173 -7.70 -2.97 12.03
C GLY A 173 -7.77 -4.24 12.88
N GLY A 174 -7.57 -5.41 12.27
CA GLY A 174 -7.45 -6.70 12.96
C GLY A 174 -5.99 -7.03 13.24
N ILE A 175 -5.42 -7.89 12.40
CA ILE A 175 -4.11 -8.52 12.59
C ILE A 175 -2.98 -7.48 12.75
N ASN A 176 -2.84 -6.52 11.82
CA ASN A 176 -1.74 -5.55 11.86
C ASN A 176 -1.82 -4.60 13.05
N LYS A 177 -3.03 -4.28 13.52
CA LYS A 177 -3.20 -3.48 14.73
C LYS A 177 -2.73 -4.25 15.95
N GLN A 178 -3.18 -5.50 16.11
CA GLN A 178 -2.79 -6.35 17.24
C GLN A 178 -1.28 -6.59 17.27
N LEU A 179 -0.64 -6.82 16.13
CA LEU A 179 0.80 -6.92 16.02
C LEU A 179 1.52 -5.61 16.38
N LYS A 180 1.01 -4.46 15.93
CA LYS A 180 1.58 -3.14 16.27
C LYS A 180 1.42 -2.83 17.75
N ASP A 181 0.29 -3.17 18.35
CA ASP A 181 0.03 -3.01 19.77
C ASP A 181 0.95 -3.91 20.61
N LEU A 182 1.13 -5.17 20.20
CA LEU A 182 2.09 -6.12 20.80
C LEU A 182 3.52 -5.56 20.73
N ALA A 183 3.94 -5.08 19.56
CA ALA A 183 5.25 -4.47 19.39
C ALA A 183 5.41 -3.21 20.25
N GLY A 184 4.38 -2.36 20.31
CA GLY A 184 4.38 -1.13 21.12
C GLY A 184 4.45 -1.40 22.62
N ASN A 185 3.67 -2.35 23.12
CA ASN A 185 3.64 -2.76 24.53
C ASN A 185 4.97 -3.38 24.97
N HIS A 186 5.70 -4.01 24.05
CA HIS A 186 6.99 -4.64 24.29
C HIS A 186 8.16 -3.88 23.64
N ARG A 187 8.07 -2.55 23.50
CA ARG A 187 9.09 -1.71 22.83
C ARG A 187 10.51 -1.79 23.40
N SER A 188 10.68 -2.26 24.64
CA SER A 188 11.97 -2.41 25.31
C SER A 188 12.58 -3.81 25.14
N MET A 189 11.89 -4.69 24.41
CA MET A 189 12.36 -6.03 24.10
C MET A 189 13.36 -5.97 22.94
N PHE A 190 14.40 -6.82 22.96
CA PHE A 190 15.31 -6.96 21.82
C PHE A 190 14.54 -7.39 20.56
N ASP A 191 14.96 -6.88 19.40
CA ASP A 191 14.29 -7.09 18.10
C ASP A 191 13.95 -8.56 17.82
N GLU A 192 14.86 -9.50 18.10
CA GLU A 192 14.61 -10.94 17.86
C GLU A 192 13.54 -11.50 18.79
N HIS A 193 13.52 -11.09 20.06
CA HIS A 193 12.48 -11.52 21.00
C HIS A 193 11.12 -10.91 20.65
N GLN A 194 11.10 -9.67 20.16
CA GLN A 194 9.89 -9.03 19.66
C GLN A 194 9.36 -9.79 18.43
N ARG A 195 10.25 -10.17 17.49
CA ARG A 195 9.93 -11.02 16.33
C ARG A 195 9.35 -12.36 16.75
N ILE A 196 9.98 -13.06 17.70
CA ILE A 196 9.49 -14.35 18.23
C ILE A 196 8.10 -14.20 18.85
N THR A 197 7.85 -13.12 19.60
CA THR A 197 6.54 -12.85 20.22
C THR A 197 5.47 -12.64 19.15
N MET A 198 5.78 -11.88 18.09
CA MET A 198 4.90 -11.71 16.93
C MET A 198 4.65 -13.02 16.19
N ASP A 199 5.68 -13.85 15.97
CA ASP A 199 5.58 -15.18 15.35
C ASP A 199 4.67 -16.11 16.15
N TRP A 200 4.80 -16.10 17.49
CA TRP A 200 3.93 -16.88 18.38
C TRP A 200 2.49 -16.42 18.30
N TRP A 201 2.26 -15.11 18.31
CA TRP A 201 0.92 -14.54 18.19
C TRP A 201 0.28 -14.92 16.85
N LEU A 202 1.00 -14.86 15.73
CA LEU A 202 0.51 -15.29 14.43
C LEU A 202 0.20 -16.79 14.38
N PHE A 203 1.07 -17.61 14.97
CA PHE A 203 0.89 -19.06 15.05
C PHE A 203 -0.40 -19.44 15.78
N THR A 204 -0.70 -18.80 16.91
CA THR A 204 -1.91 -19.10 17.70
C THR A 204 -3.21 -18.59 17.08
N HIS A 205 -3.13 -17.70 16.09
CA HIS A 205 -4.28 -17.11 15.41
C HIS A 205 -4.42 -17.59 13.96
N THR A 206 -3.76 -18.70 13.59
CA THR A 206 -3.93 -19.37 12.29
C THR A 206 -4.87 -20.56 12.45
N GLU A 207 -5.87 -20.71 11.57
CA GLU A 207 -6.94 -21.73 11.70
C GLU A 207 -6.47 -23.20 11.56
N ASP A 208 -5.25 -23.44 11.06
CA ASP A 208 -4.62 -24.77 11.04
C ASP A 208 -3.09 -24.65 11.21
N PRO A 209 -2.57 -24.56 12.45
CA PRO A 209 -1.16 -24.35 12.69
C PRO A 209 -0.38 -25.65 12.47
N VAL A 210 0.41 -25.71 11.39
CA VAL A 210 1.37 -26.82 11.21
C VAL A 210 2.34 -26.82 12.41
N PRO A 211 2.47 -27.92 13.17
CA PRO A 211 3.35 -27.96 14.34
C PRO A 211 4.77 -27.56 13.96
N ARG A 212 5.43 -26.75 14.79
CA ARG A 212 6.86 -26.49 14.60
C ARG A 212 7.58 -27.84 14.70
N VAL A 213 8.32 -28.21 13.65
CA VAL A 213 9.23 -29.37 13.71
C VAL A 213 10.21 -29.11 14.87
N GLY A 214 10.12 -29.93 15.92
CA GLY A 214 10.91 -29.79 17.15
C GLY A 214 10.11 -29.47 18.40
N GLN A 215 9.00 -30.16 18.66
CA GLN A 215 8.50 -30.31 20.03
C GLN A 215 9.24 -31.50 20.69
N HIS A 216 10.42 -31.24 21.24
CA HIS A 216 10.96 -32.07 22.31
C HIS A 216 11.54 -31.17 23.40
N HIS A 217 10.85 -31.20 24.54
CA HIS A 217 11.35 -30.94 25.90
C HIS A 217 11.98 -29.57 26.20
N PHE A 218 11.18 -28.71 26.85
CA PHE A 218 11.71 -27.77 27.84
C PHE A 218 12.19 -28.57 29.06
N GLN A 219 13.48 -28.89 29.11
CA GLN A 219 14.18 -29.15 30.37
C GLN A 219 15.70 -29.01 30.18
N THR A 220 16.26 -28.02 30.87
CA THR A 220 17.66 -27.91 31.36
C THR A 220 18.83 -28.06 30.38
N GLY A 221 19.68 -27.02 30.33
CA GLY A 221 21.13 -27.17 30.08
C GLY A 221 21.68 -26.66 28.75
N LEU A 222 22.57 -25.67 28.88
CA LEU A 222 23.67 -25.20 28.02
C LEU A 222 23.89 -25.77 26.60
N SER A 223 24.21 -24.80 25.71
CA SER A 223 25.02 -24.87 24.48
C SER A 223 24.80 -26.06 23.54
N ASP A 224 24.16 -25.81 22.40
CA ASP A 224 24.90 -25.78 21.13
C ASP A 224 24.03 -25.33 19.95
N LYS A 225 24.68 -24.57 19.07
CA LYS A 225 24.32 -24.12 17.72
C LYS A 225 22.95 -24.57 17.16
N MET A 226 21.97 -23.66 17.16
CA MET A 226 20.79 -23.77 16.29
C MET A 226 21.09 -23.16 14.90
N PRO A 227 20.84 -23.88 13.78
CA PRO A 227 20.93 -23.32 12.44
C PRO A 227 19.84 -22.26 12.24
N SER A 228 20.21 -21.12 11.63
CA SER A 228 19.33 -19.96 11.47
C SER A 228 18.10 -20.27 10.61
N LEU A 229 16.91 -20.20 11.21
CA LEU A 229 15.61 -20.21 10.51
C LEU A 229 15.30 -18.83 9.89
N LYS A 230 16.27 -18.28 9.14
CA LYS A 230 16.23 -16.96 8.49
C LYS A 230 15.25 -16.86 7.30
N SER A 231 14.36 -17.82 7.10
CA SER A 231 13.60 -17.93 5.86
C SER A 231 12.12 -18.27 6.05
N ARG A 232 11.39 -17.59 6.93
CA ARG A 232 9.92 -17.61 6.84
C ARG A 232 9.32 -16.35 7.47
N PHE A 233 8.57 -15.63 6.63
CA PHE A 233 7.63 -14.54 6.95
C PHE A 233 8.21 -13.14 7.19
N GLU A 234 8.21 -12.34 6.12
CA GLU A 234 8.13 -10.88 6.19
C GLU A 234 7.09 -10.38 5.16
N SER A 235 6.31 -9.38 5.56
CA SER A 235 5.27 -8.58 4.87
C SER A 235 3.82 -9.12 4.87
N GLN A 236 2.96 -8.44 5.63
CA GLN A 236 1.49 -8.62 5.71
C GLN A 236 0.73 -7.51 4.95
N ASP A 237 1.31 -6.99 3.87
CA ASP A 237 0.73 -5.87 3.08
C ASP A 237 -0.04 -6.32 1.83
N VAL A 238 -0.29 -7.62 1.72
CA VAL A 238 -0.85 -8.27 0.54
C VAL A 238 -1.91 -9.28 0.98
N LEU A 239 -3.19 -8.97 0.71
CA LEU A 239 -4.26 -9.97 0.82
C LEU A 239 -4.25 -10.83 -0.44
N LEU A 240 -3.94 -12.11 -0.29
CA LEU A 240 -3.88 -13.10 -1.34
C LEU A 240 -5.14 -13.96 -1.27
N LYS A 241 -5.87 -14.07 -2.39
CA LYS A 241 -6.99 -15.00 -2.51
C LYS A 241 -6.66 -16.09 -3.50
N ARG A 242 -6.85 -17.35 -3.07
CA ARG A 242 -6.61 -18.57 -3.85
C ARG A 242 -7.89 -19.38 -3.96
N ASN A 243 -7.94 -20.30 -4.93
CA ASN A 243 -8.91 -21.40 -4.94
C ASN A 243 -8.53 -22.44 -3.87
N ASN A 244 -9.52 -23.24 -3.46
CA ASN A 244 -9.29 -24.48 -2.72
C ASN A 244 -8.30 -25.37 -3.47
#